data_AF-A0A2J6TER2-F1
#
_entry.id   AF-A0A2J6TER2-F1
#
_cell.length_a   1.000
_cell.length_b   1.000
_cell.length_c   1.000
_cell.angle_alpha   90.00
_cell.angle_beta   90.00
_cell.angle_gamma   90.00
#
_symmetry.space_group_name_H-M   'P 1'
#
loop_
_entity.id
_entity.type
_entity.pdbx_description
1 polymer ?
#
loop_
_entity_poly.entity_id
_entity_poly.type
_entity_poly.pdbx_seq_one_letter_code
_entity_poly.pdbx_strand_id
1 'polypeptide(L)'
;MERTDQDFKDGLALDLFSPKNRTLVVKQNTSPLPAAFITGTTGEPFVALSSYSYIIQMNETANDLIAKIEVPYDPEQLKKVGVQEANTYVATLAPDKMSWVIDDSTRNVHRSENNTRIIKMTSMDGEYLLVGRATADTSNIFVQYGQGATRTVNMTGGSGRQQAEFIDGLRFSVQTNKSMTMNVDLKQGINPGSLPANTVSLNSYMWIVNTSDPSMRIDAEMLVPFNRAMLTALRPAGSSPSTMLTVAKRALNATSGQFTPLNPDLQTVRELPEDRIQIQGVNRLDGQYIILVTQPKAVGATIPAAPNIIAGGGMVT
;
A
#
# COMPACT_ATOMS: atom_id res chain seq x y z
N MET A 1 11.24 8.02 7.43
CA MET A 1 9.88 8.56 7.49
C MET A 1 9.46 8.17 8.88
N GLU A 2 9.13 9.12 9.73
CA GLU A 2 8.63 8.73 11.05
C GLU A 2 7.15 8.41 10.92
N ARG A 3 6.73 7.36 11.62
CA ARG A 3 5.33 6.99 11.74
C ARG A 3 4.67 8.00 12.67
N THR A 4 3.54 8.55 12.26
CA THR A 4 2.67 9.34 13.13
C THR A 4 1.47 8.47 13.47
N ASP A 5 1.28 8.21 14.76
CA ASP A 5 0.13 7.50 15.31
C ASP A 5 -0.61 8.49 16.22
N GLN A 6 -1.86 8.81 15.88
CA GLN A 6 -2.65 9.84 16.55
C GLN A 6 -4.04 9.31 16.90
N ASP A 7 -4.27 9.10 18.19
CA ASP A 7 -5.57 8.75 18.75
C ASP A 7 -6.35 10.01 19.15
N PHE A 8 -7.66 10.00 18.92
CA PHE A 8 -8.60 11.03 19.33
C PHE A 8 -9.50 10.51 20.45
N LYS A 9 -10.09 11.45 21.22
CA LYS A 9 -10.88 11.12 22.42
C LYS A 9 -12.10 10.25 22.14
N ASP A 10 -12.66 10.35 20.95
CA ASP A 10 -13.82 9.59 20.50
C ASP A 10 -13.46 8.24 19.88
N GLY A 11 -12.17 7.87 19.88
CA GLY A 11 -11.66 6.59 19.40
C GLY A 11 -11.27 6.58 17.92
N LEU A 12 -11.43 7.68 17.18
CA LEU A 12 -10.79 7.82 15.87
C LEU A 12 -9.27 7.68 16.05
N ALA A 13 -8.64 6.87 15.20
CA ALA A 13 -7.18 6.78 15.15
C ALA A 13 -6.68 7.02 13.71
N LEU A 14 -5.60 7.78 13.59
CA LEU A 14 -4.90 8.05 12.35
C LEU A 14 -3.49 7.51 12.45
N ASP A 15 -3.09 6.69 11.50
CA ASP A 15 -1.72 6.16 11.42
C ASP A 15 -1.20 6.40 10.02
N LEU A 16 -0.12 7.18 9.94
CA LEU A 16 0.43 7.59 8.67
C LEU A 16 1.95 7.67 8.68
N PHE A 17 2.50 7.58 7.47
CA PHE A 17 3.86 7.93 7.14
C PHE A 17 3.79 9.08 6.13
N SER A 18 4.41 10.21 6.48
CA SER A 18 4.50 11.39 5.61
C SER A 18 5.94 11.68 5.20
N PRO A 19 6.25 11.82 3.91
CA PRO A 19 7.58 12.19 3.44
C PRO A 19 7.98 13.64 3.76
N LYS A 20 7.01 14.49 4.12
CA LYS A 20 7.20 15.90 4.48
C LYS A 20 6.52 16.22 5.81
N ASN A 21 7.00 17.25 6.49
CA ASN A 21 6.30 17.79 7.65
C ASN A 21 5.03 18.49 7.20
N ARG A 22 3.89 18.00 7.68
CA ARG A 22 2.55 18.47 7.34
C ARG A 22 1.73 18.63 8.61
N THR A 23 0.72 19.49 8.54
CA THR A 23 -0.27 19.60 9.60
C THR A 23 -1.62 19.15 9.06
N LEU A 24 -2.40 18.54 9.93
CA LEU A 24 -3.77 18.16 9.65
C LEU A 24 -4.69 18.68 10.76
N VAL A 25 -5.94 18.91 10.40
CA VAL A 25 -7.01 19.26 11.32
C VAL A 25 -8.12 18.25 11.15
N VAL A 26 -8.60 17.70 12.27
CA VAL A 26 -9.78 16.83 12.30
C VAL A 26 -10.94 17.60 12.92
N LYS A 27 -12.10 17.55 12.28
CA LYS A 27 -13.36 18.14 12.77
C LYS A 27 -14.47 17.11 12.65
N GLN A 28 -15.47 17.22 13.50
CA GLN A 28 -16.71 16.49 13.34
C GLN A 28 -17.73 17.36 12.60
N ASN A 29 -18.38 16.81 11.58
CA ASN A 29 -19.58 17.39 10.98
C ASN A 29 -20.80 16.67 11.58
N THR A 30 -21.59 17.39 12.36
CA THR A 30 -22.78 16.87 13.06
C THR A 30 -24.03 16.84 12.20
N SER A 31 -23.92 17.19 10.91
CA SER A 31 -25.00 17.10 9.93
C SER A 31 -24.46 16.54 8.60
N PRO A 32 -23.96 15.27 8.61
CA PRO A 32 -23.43 14.64 7.41
C PRO A 32 -24.54 14.36 6.39
N LEU A 33 -24.14 14.20 5.12
CA LEU A 33 -25.03 13.66 4.08
C LEU A 33 -25.60 12.30 4.55
N PRO A 34 -26.90 12.03 4.43
CA PRO A 34 -27.45 10.73 4.78
C PRO A 34 -26.80 9.59 3.99
N ALA A 35 -26.66 8.42 4.62
CA ALA A 35 -26.08 7.21 4.00
C ALA A 35 -27.01 6.51 2.98
N ALA A 36 -27.92 7.25 2.35
CA ALA A 36 -28.93 6.72 1.43
C ALA A 36 -28.40 6.51 0.00
N PHE A 37 -27.32 7.20 -0.36
CA PHE A 37 -26.70 7.11 -1.68
C PHE A 37 -25.23 6.75 -1.52
N ILE A 38 -24.92 5.47 -1.73
CA ILE A 38 -23.56 4.95 -1.72
C ILE A 38 -23.20 4.41 -3.11
N THR A 39 -21.98 4.67 -3.53
CA THR A 39 -21.40 4.17 -4.78
C THR A 39 -20.08 3.44 -4.51
N GLY A 40 -19.52 2.78 -5.53
CA GLY A 40 -18.24 2.05 -5.43
C GLY A 40 -18.34 0.64 -4.84
N THR A 41 -19.50 0.27 -4.30
CA THR A 41 -19.81 -1.09 -3.85
C THR A 41 -21.21 -1.52 -4.32
N THR A 42 -21.54 -2.79 -4.16
CA THR A 42 -22.87 -3.36 -4.43
C THR A 42 -23.46 -3.89 -3.13
N GLY A 43 -24.78 -3.94 -2.97
CA GLY A 43 -25.44 -4.54 -1.80
C GLY A 43 -26.10 -3.56 -0.83
N GLU A 44 -26.70 -2.50 -1.36
CA GLU A 44 -27.65 -1.61 -0.68
C GLU A 44 -28.78 -2.38 0.06
N PRO A 45 -29.45 -1.79 1.07
CA PRO A 45 -29.25 -0.42 1.59
C PRO A 45 -28.18 -0.31 2.68
N PHE A 46 -27.52 0.84 2.73
CA PHE A 46 -26.65 1.22 3.85
C PHE A 46 -27.36 2.11 4.88
N VAL A 47 -26.87 2.07 6.12
CA VAL A 47 -27.29 2.95 7.21
C VAL A 47 -26.07 3.61 7.85
N ALA A 48 -26.22 4.85 8.28
CA ALA A 48 -25.20 5.55 9.07
C ALA A 48 -25.13 4.92 10.47
N LEU A 49 -23.90 4.67 10.92
CA LEU A 49 -23.64 4.09 12.25
C LEU A 49 -23.15 5.15 13.25
N SER A 50 -22.81 6.35 12.78
CA SER A 50 -22.48 7.51 13.59
C SER A 50 -23.44 8.67 13.29
N SER A 51 -23.66 9.55 14.28
CA SER A 51 -24.46 10.77 14.11
C SER A 51 -23.66 11.95 13.51
N TYR A 52 -22.40 11.72 13.21
CA TYR A 52 -21.46 12.69 12.65
C TYR A 52 -20.51 12.00 11.69
N SER A 53 -19.89 12.77 10.80
CA SER A 53 -18.75 12.36 9.97
C SER A 53 -17.48 13.08 10.43
N TYR A 54 -16.33 12.54 10.03
CA TYR A 54 -15.02 13.13 10.27
C TYR A 54 -14.56 13.90 9.05
N ILE A 55 -14.29 15.20 9.19
CA ILE A 55 -13.60 16.00 8.17
C ILE A 55 -12.12 16.04 8.55
N ILE A 56 -11.27 15.50 7.70
CA ILE A 56 -9.82 15.60 7.81
C ILE A 56 -9.35 16.56 6.72
N GLN A 57 -8.61 17.58 7.15
CA GLN A 57 -8.05 18.59 6.25
C GLN A 57 -6.56 18.75 6.51
N MET A 58 -5.76 18.50 5.48
CA MET A 58 -4.33 18.75 5.44
C MET A 58 -4.08 20.23 5.10
N ASN A 59 -2.92 20.76 5.49
CA ASN A 59 -2.51 22.13 5.14
C ASN A 59 -2.07 22.31 3.69
N GLU A 60 -1.83 21.21 2.97
CA GLU A 60 -1.52 21.16 1.54
C GLU A 60 -2.12 19.89 0.95
N THR A 61 -2.28 19.84 -0.39
CA THR A 61 -2.66 18.61 -1.07
C THR A 61 -1.57 17.55 -0.89
N ALA A 62 -1.86 16.54 -0.07
CA ALA A 62 -0.96 15.42 0.19
C ALA A 62 -1.43 14.18 -0.58
N ASN A 63 -0.72 13.81 -1.64
CA ASN A 63 -1.00 12.63 -2.45
C ASN A 63 0.14 11.60 -2.39
N ASP A 64 1.05 11.71 -1.42
CA ASP A 64 2.26 10.89 -1.28
C ASP A 64 2.34 10.21 0.10
N LEU A 65 1.22 10.14 0.81
CA LEU A 65 1.14 9.50 2.12
C LEU A 65 1.12 7.97 1.97
N ILE A 66 1.45 7.31 3.07
CA ILE A 66 0.95 5.97 3.36
C ILE A 66 0.15 6.13 4.64
N ALA A 67 -1.17 6.03 4.57
CA ALA A 67 -2.04 6.27 5.70
C ALA A 67 -3.12 5.20 5.85
N LYS A 68 -3.63 5.12 7.07
CA LYS A 68 -4.92 4.52 7.39
C LYS A 68 -5.72 5.43 8.31
N ILE A 69 -7.03 5.28 8.22
CA ILE A 69 -8.00 5.83 9.16
C ILE A 69 -8.66 4.65 9.85
N GLU A 70 -8.76 4.69 11.18
CA GLU A 70 -9.54 3.74 11.97
C GLU A 70 -10.70 4.46 12.64
N VAL A 71 -11.91 4.04 12.31
CA VAL A 71 -13.14 4.58 12.87
C VAL A 71 -13.77 3.55 13.81
N PRO A 72 -14.02 3.90 15.07
CA PRO A 72 -14.59 2.98 16.05
C PRO A 72 -16.07 2.77 15.78
N TYR A 73 -16.56 1.57 16.08
CA TYR A 73 -17.99 1.24 16.10
C TYR A 73 -18.41 0.74 17.49
N ASP A 74 -19.68 0.94 17.83
CA ASP A 74 -20.29 0.37 19.04
C ASP A 74 -21.01 -0.94 18.70
N PRO A 75 -20.53 -2.11 19.19
CA PRO A 75 -21.17 -3.40 18.94
C PRO A 75 -22.63 -3.46 19.41
N GLU A 76 -23.00 -2.76 20.48
CA GLU A 76 -24.38 -2.74 20.98
C GLU A 76 -25.28 -1.90 20.06
N GLN A 77 -24.76 -0.81 19.50
CA GLN A 77 -25.46 -0.05 18.47
C GLN A 77 -25.64 -0.86 17.19
N LEU A 78 -24.60 -1.58 16.74
CA LEU A 78 -24.68 -2.47 15.58
C LEU A 78 -25.79 -3.51 15.74
N LYS A 79 -25.85 -4.18 16.89
CA LYS A 79 -26.92 -5.16 17.20
C LYS A 79 -28.31 -4.53 17.13
N LYS A 80 -28.48 -3.32 17.66
CA LYS A 80 -29.77 -2.61 17.63
C LYS A 80 -30.25 -2.32 16.21
N VAL A 81 -29.34 -2.06 15.27
CA VAL A 81 -29.65 -1.78 13.87
C VAL A 81 -29.52 -3.01 12.95
N GLY A 82 -29.28 -4.20 13.52
CA GLY A 82 -29.19 -5.45 12.77
C GLY A 82 -27.97 -5.55 11.84
N VAL A 83 -26.91 -4.79 12.10
CA VAL A 83 -25.66 -4.81 11.33
C VAL A 83 -24.66 -5.72 12.03
N GLN A 84 -24.00 -6.58 11.25
CA GLN A 84 -22.88 -7.38 11.77
C GLN A 84 -21.60 -6.53 11.76
N GLU A 85 -20.71 -6.74 12.72
CA GLU A 85 -19.37 -6.10 12.74
C GLU A 85 -18.62 -6.30 11.42
N ALA A 86 -18.74 -7.48 10.82
CA ALA A 86 -18.15 -7.81 9.54
C ALA A 86 -18.72 -7.02 8.35
N ASN A 87 -19.75 -6.21 8.55
CA ASN A 87 -20.46 -5.42 7.55
C ASN A 87 -20.41 -3.92 7.86
N THR A 88 -19.38 -3.47 8.56
CA THR A 88 -19.08 -2.04 8.73
C THR A 88 -18.11 -1.56 7.65
N TYR A 89 -18.28 -0.30 7.25
CA TYR A 89 -17.50 0.36 6.20
C TYR A 89 -17.23 1.80 6.63
N VAL A 90 -16.11 2.35 6.20
CA VAL A 90 -15.87 3.79 6.26
C VAL A 90 -16.04 4.30 4.84
N ALA A 91 -17.04 5.15 4.63
CA ALA A 91 -17.33 5.73 3.32
C ALA A 91 -16.74 7.14 3.24
N THR A 92 -16.24 7.51 2.07
CA THR A 92 -15.69 8.85 1.80
C THR A 92 -16.69 9.69 1.01
N LEU A 93 -16.89 10.94 1.39
CA LEU A 93 -17.79 11.84 0.67
C LEU A 93 -17.25 12.06 -0.75
N ALA A 94 -18.10 11.83 -1.76
CA ALA A 94 -17.73 12.06 -3.14
C ALA A 94 -17.39 13.54 -3.38
N PRO A 95 -16.53 13.88 -4.36
CA PRO A 95 -16.17 15.27 -4.66
C PRO A 95 -17.37 16.17 -5.02
N ASP A 96 -18.43 15.60 -5.58
CA ASP A 96 -19.68 16.30 -5.89
C ASP A 96 -20.55 16.56 -4.65
N LYS A 97 -20.20 15.93 -3.51
CA LYS A 97 -20.92 15.97 -2.22
C LYS A 97 -22.35 15.42 -2.28
N MET A 98 -22.67 14.64 -3.31
CA MET A 98 -24.01 14.09 -3.54
C MET A 98 -24.15 12.63 -3.13
N SER A 99 -23.03 11.94 -2.91
CA SER A 99 -23.02 10.54 -2.47
C SER A 99 -21.81 10.22 -1.59
N TRP A 100 -21.89 9.10 -0.89
CA TRP A 100 -20.74 8.48 -0.27
C TRP A 100 -20.14 7.43 -1.22
N VAL A 101 -18.83 7.20 -1.11
CA VAL A 101 -18.09 6.21 -1.89
C VAL A 101 -17.48 5.20 -0.93
N ILE A 102 -17.69 3.92 -1.20
CA ILE A 102 -17.01 2.82 -0.51
C ILE A 102 -16.07 2.15 -1.52
N ASP A 103 -14.83 1.91 -1.08
CA ASP A 103 -13.88 1.08 -1.80
C ASP A 103 -13.58 -0.18 -0.99
N ASP A 104 -14.14 -1.31 -1.44
CA ASP A 104 -13.98 -2.60 -0.78
C ASP A 104 -12.53 -3.12 -0.82
N SER A 105 -11.68 -2.62 -1.72
CA SER A 105 -10.29 -3.05 -1.86
C SER A 105 -9.35 -2.47 -0.80
N THR A 106 -9.78 -1.37 -0.17
CA THR A 106 -9.06 -0.64 0.91
C THR A 106 -9.71 -0.84 2.27
N ARG A 107 -10.84 -1.56 2.32
CA ARG A 107 -11.56 -1.90 3.55
C ARG A 107 -10.81 -2.93 4.41
N ASN A 108 -10.79 -2.71 5.73
CA ASN A 108 -10.36 -3.71 6.71
C ASN A 108 -11.19 -3.57 8.00
N VAL A 109 -11.65 -4.70 8.56
CA VAL A 109 -12.42 -4.71 9.82
C VAL A 109 -11.61 -5.41 10.89
N HIS A 110 -11.39 -4.74 12.03
CA HIS A 110 -10.63 -5.26 13.14
C HIS A 110 -11.54 -5.56 14.34
N ARG A 111 -12.06 -6.79 14.39
CA ARG A 111 -13.12 -7.18 15.33
C ARG A 111 -12.71 -7.11 16.80
N SER A 112 -11.46 -7.42 17.14
CA SER A 112 -11.01 -7.38 18.54
C SER A 112 -10.84 -5.95 19.08
N GLU A 113 -10.74 -4.96 18.20
CA GLU A 113 -10.57 -3.54 18.58
C GLU A 113 -11.83 -2.71 18.26
N ASN A 114 -12.89 -3.35 17.76
CA ASN A 114 -14.13 -2.69 17.34
C ASN A 114 -13.93 -1.52 16.34
N ASN A 115 -13.00 -1.68 15.40
CA ASN A 115 -12.64 -0.64 14.44
C ASN A 115 -12.90 -1.06 12.98
N THR A 116 -13.32 -0.11 12.16
CA THR A 116 -13.37 -0.22 10.70
C THR A 116 -12.34 0.70 10.09
N ARG A 117 -11.61 0.23 9.08
CA ARG A 117 -10.45 0.92 8.53
C ARG A 117 -10.56 1.15 7.04
N ILE A 118 -10.02 2.29 6.59
CA ILE A 118 -9.53 2.49 5.23
C ILE A 118 -8.01 2.42 5.29
N ILE A 119 -7.40 1.60 4.44
CA ILE A 119 -5.94 1.49 4.30
C ILE A 119 -5.47 1.90 2.90
N LYS A 120 -4.16 1.82 2.63
CA LYS A 120 -3.55 2.14 1.32
C LYS A 120 -3.84 3.59 0.89
N MET A 121 -4.09 4.46 1.87
CA MET A 121 -4.45 5.84 1.59
C MET A 121 -3.21 6.63 1.22
N THR A 122 -3.26 7.31 0.08
CA THR A 122 -2.20 8.22 -0.38
C THR A 122 -2.49 9.67 -0.04
N SER A 123 -3.71 9.95 0.41
CA SER A 123 -4.19 11.22 0.96
C SER A 123 -5.15 10.94 2.10
N MET A 124 -5.27 11.86 3.04
CA MET A 124 -6.30 11.82 4.08
C MET A 124 -7.32 12.94 3.96
N ASP A 125 -7.13 13.89 3.02
CA ASP A 125 -8.10 14.96 2.80
C ASP A 125 -9.45 14.38 2.40
N GLY A 126 -10.49 14.71 3.17
CA GLY A 126 -11.83 14.23 2.88
C GLY A 126 -12.78 14.29 4.06
N GLU A 127 -14.00 13.84 3.81
CA GLU A 127 -15.01 13.61 4.82
C GLU A 127 -15.35 12.11 4.87
N TYR A 128 -15.41 11.54 6.07
CA TYR A 128 -15.53 10.10 6.29
C TYR A 128 -16.69 9.78 7.22
N LEU A 129 -17.55 8.84 6.82
CA LEU A 129 -18.71 8.41 7.58
C LEU A 129 -18.65 6.90 7.83
N LEU A 130 -18.88 6.49 9.08
CA LEU A 130 -19.07 5.07 9.39
C LEU A 130 -20.47 4.64 8.97
N VAL A 131 -20.53 3.62 8.13
CA VAL A 131 -21.79 3.05 7.62
C VAL A 131 -21.78 1.54 7.75
N GLY A 132 -22.96 0.96 7.73
CA GLY A 132 -23.13 -0.48 7.81
C GLY A 132 -24.31 -0.96 6.99
N ARG A 133 -24.34 -2.27 6.73
CA ARG A 133 -25.47 -2.92 6.05
C ARG A 133 -25.83 -4.24 6.71
N ALA A 134 -27.09 -4.63 6.58
CA ALA A 134 -27.60 -5.88 7.13
C ALA A 134 -27.22 -7.10 6.27
N THR A 135 -26.99 -6.91 4.97
CA THR A 135 -26.66 -8.00 4.04
C THR A 135 -25.29 -8.60 4.39
N ALA A 136 -25.27 -9.91 4.61
CA ALA A 136 -24.07 -10.65 4.99
C ALA A 136 -23.06 -10.58 3.85
N ASP A 137 -21.94 -9.91 4.11
CA ASP A 137 -20.76 -10.02 3.27
C ASP A 137 -19.70 -10.79 4.05
N THR A 138 -19.26 -11.92 3.51
CA THR A 138 -18.08 -12.63 4.00
C THR A 138 -16.84 -11.91 3.49
N SER A 139 -16.64 -10.66 3.92
CA SER A 139 -15.50 -9.87 3.47
C SER A 139 -14.19 -10.35 4.09
N ASN A 140 -13.11 -10.18 3.33
CA ASN A 140 -11.76 -10.62 3.67
C ASN A 140 -11.23 -9.95 4.95
N ILE A 141 -11.01 -10.75 5.99
CA ILE A 141 -10.20 -10.33 7.15
C ILE A 141 -8.74 -10.44 6.72
N PHE A 142 -8.15 -9.34 6.26
CA PHE A 142 -6.71 -9.29 6.04
C PHE A 142 -6.01 -9.08 7.37
N VAL A 143 -5.14 -10.02 7.75
CA VAL A 143 -4.16 -9.81 8.82
C VAL A 143 -3.14 -8.82 8.27
N GLN A 144 -3.22 -7.58 8.75
CA GLN A 144 -2.27 -6.53 8.39
C GLN A 144 -0.98 -6.74 9.19
N TYR A 145 0.12 -6.81 8.46
CA TYR A 145 1.45 -6.77 9.06
C TYR A 145 1.99 -5.34 8.89
N GLY A 146 2.36 -4.72 10.01
CA GLY A 146 3.03 -3.43 10.07
C GLY A 146 4.52 -3.58 10.35
N GLN A 147 5.18 -2.47 10.68
CA GLN A 147 6.63 -2.39 10.88
C GLN A 147 7.03 -2.71 12.32
N GLY A 148 8.12 -3.47 12.50
CA GLY A 148 8.75 -3.73 13.80
C GLY A 148 8.50 -5.14 14.39
N ALA A 149 9.20 -5.46 15.48
CA ALA A 149 9.26 -6.80 16.06
C ALA A 149 7.88 -7.43 16.40
N THR A 150 6.89 -6.59 16.73
CA THR A 150 5.52 -7.02 17.08
C THR A 150 4.63 -7.34 15.87
N ARG A 151 5.10 -7.10 14.63
CA ARG A 151 4.30 -7.25 13.41
C ARG A 151 5.01 -8.02 12.29
N THR A 152 5.99 -8.84 12.67
CA THR A 152 6.70 -9.74 11.77
C THR A 152 5.74 -10.81 11.20
N VAL A 153 5.79 -11.03 9.90
CA VAL A 153 5.05 -12.13 9.24
C VAL A 153 5.74 -13.44 9.59
N ASN A 154 5.01 -14.39 10.17
CA ASN A 154 5.48 -15.76 10.33
C ASN A 154 5.06 -16.58 9.11
N MET A 155 6.04 -17.16 8.42
CA MET A 155 5.81 -18.08 7.32
C MET A 155 6.14 -19.49 7.80
N THR A 156 5.22 -20.43 7.59
CA THR A 156 5.44 -21.85 7.87
C THR A 156 6.06 -22.55 6.66
N GLY A 157 6.98 -23.49 6.90
CA GLY A 157 7.47 -24.36 5.81
C GLY A 157 6.38 -25.32 5.34
N GLY A 158 6.30 -25.59 4.03
CA GLY A 158 5.41 -26.61 3.49
C GLY A 158 4.94 -26.36 2.06
N SER A 159 3.96 -27.17 1.64
CA SER A 159 3.26 -26.97 0.38
C SER A 159 2.23 -25.84 0.50
N GLY A 160 2.14 -24.99 -0.51
CA GLY A 160 1.16 -23.91 -0.57
C GLY A 160 1.78 -22.54 -0.34
N ARG A 161 1.13 -21.52 -0.92
CA ARG A 161 1.54 -20.12 -0.80
C ARG A 161 0.84 -19.44 0.36
N GLN A 162 1.62 -18.76 1.18
CA GLN A 162 1.13 -17.87 2.24
C GLN A 162 1.14 -16.43 1.73
N GLN A 163 0.14 -15.64 2.11
CA GLN A 163 0.02 -14.25 1.69
C GLN A 163 0.21 -13.29 2.86
N ALA A 164 0.90 -12.20 2.61
CA ALA A 164 1.02 -11.08 3.55
C ALA A 164 0.82 -9.77 2.79
N GLU A 165 -0.05 -8.89 3.30
CA GLU A 165 -0.24 -7.53 2.77
C GLU A 165 0.05 -6.50 3.85
N PHE A 166 0.83 -5.49 3.47
CA PHE A 166 1.23 -4.37 4.31
C PHE A 166 0.26 -3.19 4.10
N ILE A 167 0.30 -2.22 5.02
CA ILE A 167 -0.63 -1.08 5.09
C ILE A 167 -0.67 -0.21 3.82
N ASP A 168 0.44 -0.13 3.11
CA ASP A 168 0.58 0.59 1.83
C ASP A 168 0.07 -0.22 0.63
N GLY A 169 -0.24 -1.50 0.83
CA GLY A 169 -0.71 -2.42 -0.20
C GLY A 169 0.37 -3.30 -0.80
N LEU A 170 1.63 -3.19 -0.35
CA LEU A 170 2.68 -4.15 -0.74
C LEU A 170 2.23 -5.55 -0.31
N ARG A 171 2.17 -6.47 -1.26
CA ARG A 171 1.73 -7.84 -0.99
C ARG A 171 2.77 -8.85 -1.44
N PHE A 172 2.96 -9.88 -0.64
CA PHE A 172 3.79 -11.03 -0.94
C PHE A 172 2.92 -12.28 -0.97
N SER A 173 3.17 -13.16 -1.93
CA SER A 173 2.68 -14.54 -1.93
C SER A 173 3.89 -15.46 -1.97
N VAL A 174 4.15 -16.17 -0.87
CA VAL A 174 5.41 -16.89 -0.63
C VAL A 174 5.14 -18.36 -0.36
N GLN A 175 5.88 -19.23 -1.04
CA GLN A 175 6.05 -20.62 -0.68
C GLN A 175 7.50 -20.86 -0.25
N THR A 176 7.65 -21.41 0.96
CA THR A 176 8.94 -21.74 1.57
C THR A 176 8.91 -23.18 2.11
N ASN A 177 10.06 -23.84 2.13
CA ASN A 177 10.22 -25.19 2.66
C ASN A 177 10.59 -25.21 4.16
N LYS A 178 10.91 -24.05 4.74
CA LYS A 178 11.27 -23.91 6.16
C LYS A 178 10.55 -22.72 6.76
N SER A 179 10.27 -22.81 8.05
CA SER A 179 9.71 -21.70 8.79
C SER A 179 10.69 -20.54 8.82
N MET A 180 10.18 -19.34 8.57
CA MET A 180 10.96 -18.10 8.57
C MET A 180 10.06 -16.93 8.94
N THR A 181 10.67 -15.83 9.34
CA THR A 181 9.95 -14.59 9.58
C THR A 181 10.34 -13.53 8.55
N MET A 182 9.42 -12.62 8.22
CA MET A 182 9.63 -11.53 7.27
C MET A 182 9.14 -10.21 7.88
N ASN A 183 9.95 -9.17 7.80
CA ASN A 183 9.59 -7.80 8.15
C ASN A 183 9.78 -6.88 6.94
N VAL A 184 8.94 -5.84 6.86
CA VAL A 184 9.09 -4.77 5.87
C VAL A 184 9.04 -3.42 6.57
N ASP A 185 10.12 -2.65 6.47
CA ASP A 185 10.20 -1.28 6.96
C ASP A 185 10.20 -0.27 5.81
N LEU A 186 9.76 0.96 6.08
CA LEU A 186 9.79 2.07 5.12
C LEU A 186 10.89 3.04 5.53
N LYS A 187 11.87 3.21 4.65
CA LYS A 187 12.96 4.16 4.88
C LYS A 187 12.80 5.36 3.96
N GLN A 188 12.72 6.56 4.55
CA GLN A 188 12.67 7.81 3.79
C GLN A 188 14.04 8.17 3.25
N GLY A 189 14.04 8.80 2.09
CA GLY A 189 15.23 9.34 1.46
C GLY A 189 15.85 8.29 0.55
N ILE A 190 15.92 8.63 -0.74
CA ILE A 190 16.63 7.85 -1.73
C ILE A 190 17.73 8.75 -2.28
N ASN A 191 18.98 8.30 -2.15
CA ASN A 191 20.11 9.03 -2.69
C ASN A 191 20.03 9.01 -4.23
N PRO A 192 19.94 10.16 -4.92
CA PRO A 192 19.92 10.19 -6.39
C PRO A 192 21.13 9.49 -7.03
N GLY A 193 22.31 9.52 -6.39
CA GLY A 193 23.51 8.82 -6.87
C GLY A 193 23.42 7.29 -6.80
N SER A 194 22.42 6.74 -6.10
CA SER A 194 22.12 5.31 -6.10
C SER A 194 21.13 4.89 -7.18
N LEU A 195 20.62 5.82 -7.99
CA LEU A 195 19.70 5.51 -9.08
C LEU A 195 20.48 5.20 -10.36
N PRO A 196 20.00 4.27 -11.21
CA PRO A 196 20.48 4.14 -12.58
C PRO A 196 20.36 5.46 -13.35
N ALA A 197 21.26 5.66 -14.32
CA ALA A 197 21.21 6.84 -15.20
C ALA A 197 19.83 6.98 -15.89
N ASN A 198 19.38 8.23 -16.07
CA ASN A 198 18.11 8.57 -16.71
C ASN A 198 16.85 8.03 -16.00
N THR A 199 16.95 7.72 -14.71
CA THR A 199 15.81 7.30 -13.89
C THR A 199 15.61 8.23 -12.71
N VAL A 200 14.38 8.27 -12.20
CA VAL A 200 14.04 8.88 -10.91
C VAL A 200 13.23 7.87 -10.10
N SER A 201 13.26 7.96 -8.78
CA SER A 201 12.33 7.17 -7.97
C SER A 201 10.93 7.77 -8.03
N LEU A 202 9.90 6.93 -8.13
CA LEU A 202 8.50 7.36 -8.05
C LEU A 202 8.19 7.88 -6.64
N ASN A 203 8.56 7.10 -5.63
CA ASN A 203 8.36 7.42 -4.22
C ASN A 203 9.62 8.07 -3.63
N SER A 204 9.47 8.84 -2.55
CA SER A 204 10.62 9.37 -1.79
C SER A 204 11.21 8.38 -0.77
N TYR A 205 10.65 7.18 -0.69
CA TYR A 205 11.01 6.15 0.26
C TYR A 205 11.31 4.82 -0.45
N MET A 206 11.97 3.92 0.27
CA MET A 206 12.22 2.54 -0.15
C MET A 206 11.63 1.55 0.85
N TRP A 207 11.21 0.38 0.36
CA TRP A 207 10.89 -0.76 1.22
C TRP A 207 12.17 -1.48 1.60
N ILE A 208 12.34 -1.77 2.89
CA ILE A 208 13.43 -2.58 3.43
C ILE A 208 12.82 -3.91 3.84
N VAL A 209 13.02 -4.93 3.01
CA VAL A 209 12.55 -6.29 3.30
C VAL A 209 13.70 -7.06 3.92
N ASN A 210 13.43 -7.66 5.09
CA ASN A 210 14.40 -8.48 5.81
C ASN A 210 13.72 -9.77 6.28
N THR A 211 14.43 -10.88 6.21
CA THR A 211 13.94 -12.18 6.67
C THR A 211 14.86 -12.80 7.71
N SER A 212 14.34 -13.74 8.51
CA SER A 212 15.15 -14.46 9.51
C SER A 212 16.19 -15.40 8.88
N ASP A 213 16.07 -15.74 7.59
CA ASP A 213 17.04 -16.53 6.83
C ASP A 213 17.24 -15.94 5.43
N PRO A 214 18.15 -14.94 5.29
CA PRO A 214 18.42 -14.28 4.01
C PRO A 214 19.01 -15.17 2.93
N SER A 215 19.48 -16.37 3.30
CA SER A 215 20.05 -17.34 2.37
C SER A 215 18.99 -18.23 1.70
N MET A 216 17.78 -18.25 2.27
CA MET A 216 16.67 -19.06 1.83
C MET A 216 16.32 -18.78 0.37
N ARG A 217 16.19 -19.84 -0.41
CA ARG A 217 15.54 -19.77 -1.72
C ARG A 217 14.07 -20.08 -1.54
N ILE A 218 13.23 -19.20 -2.04
CA ILE A 218 11.78 -19.32 -1.98
C ILE A 218 11.18 -19.25 -3.37
N ASP A 219 9.92 -19.62 -3.51
CA ASP A 219 9.09 -19.21 -4.64
C ASP A 219 8.17 -18.10 -4.16
N ALA A 220 8.38 -16.87 -4.65
CA ALA A 220 7.54 -15.75 -4.27
C ALA A 220 7.06 -14.92 -5.46
N GLU A 221 5.87 -14.38 -5.28
CA GLU A 221 5.32 -13.29 -6.05
C GLU A 221 5.23 -12.05 -5.16
N MET A 222 5.54 -10.88 -5.73
CA MET A 222 5.35 -9.58 -5.11
C MET A 222 4.34 -8.77 -5.93
N LEU A 223 3.39 -8.12 -5.26
CA LEU A 223 2.55 -7.09 -5.85
C LEU A 223 2.91 -5.75 -5.20
N VAL A 224 3.60 -4.90 -5.94
CA VAL A 224 4.10 -3.61 -5.46
C VAL A 224 3.12 -2.50 -5.86
N PRO A 225 2.47 -1.80 -4.90
CA PRO A 225 1.53 -0.72 -5.21
C PRO A 225 2.29 0.47 -5.78
N PHE A 226 1.70 1.15 -6.76
CA PHE A 226 2.22 2.42 -7.27
C PHE A 226 1.18 3.51 -7.19
N ASN A 227 1.65 4.74 -6.99
CA ASN A 227 0.78 5.90 -6.93
C ASN A 227 0.75 6.61 -8.29
N ARG A 228 -0.39 6.48 -8.99
CA ARG A 228 -0.61 7.09 -10.30
C ARG A 228 -0.53 8.62 -10.26
N ALA A 229 -1.04 9.27 -9.21
CA ALA A 229 -0.97 10.72 -9.08
C ALA A 229 0.48 11.21 -8.98
N MET A 230 1.34 10.47 -8.27
CA MET A 230 2.79 10.77 -8.22
C MET A 230 3.46 10.59 -9.58
N LEU A 231 3.09 9.56 -10.34
CA LEU A 231 3.62 9.36 -11.69
C LEU A 231 3.22 10.52 -12.62
N THR A 232 1.95 10.90 -12.60
CA THR A 232 1.43 12.04 -13.39
C THR A 232 2.15 13.34 -13.02
N ALA A 233 2.43 13.58 -11.74
CA ALA A 233 3.19 14.75 -11.30
C ALA A 233 4.64 14.74 -11.81
N LEU A 234 5.30 13.59 -11.88
CA LEU A 234 6.66 13.45 -12.39
C LEU A 234 6.75 13.46 -13.93
N ARG A 235 5.68 13.06 -14.62
CA ARG A 235 5.60 12.90 -16.07
C ARG A 235 4.28 13.47 -16.62
N PRO A 236 4.07 14.79 -16.55
CA PRO A 236 2.81 15.43 -16.93
C PRO A 236 2.50 15.32 -18.43
N ALA A 237 3.53 15.17 -19.27
CA ALA A 237 3.39 14.98 -20.71
C ALA A 237 2.82 13.59 -21.10
N GLY A 238 2.51 12.74 -20.11
CA GLY A 238 1.79 11.50 -20.28
C GLY A 238 2.62 10.36 -20.87
N SER A 239 2.86 9.33 -20.08
CA SER A 239 3.07 7.99 -20.63
C SER A 239 2.51 6.96 -19.67
N SER A 240 2.07 5.83 -20.21
CA SER A 240 1.39 4.80 -19.42
C SER A 240 2.32 4.23 -18.35
N PRO A 241 1.82 3.97 -17.12
CA PRO A 241 2.55 3.25 -16.08
C PRO A 241 3.28 2.01 -16.61
N SER A 242 2.63 1.23 -17.48
CA SER A 242 3.20 0.02 -18.07
C SER A 242 4.48 0.25 -18.90
N THR A 243 4.66 1.45 -19.44
CA THR A 243 5.82 1.81 -20.28
C THR A 243 6.96 2.45 -19.50
N MET A 244 6.71 2.90 -18.26
CA MET A 244 7.66 3.73 -17.51
C MET A 244 8.10 3.13 -16.18
N LEU A 245 7.26 2.31 -15.55
CA LEU A 245 7.53 1.81 -14.21
C LEU A 245 8.31 0.49 -14.25
N THR A 246 9.29 0.38 -13.36
CA THR A 246 9.94 -0.89 -13.04
C THR A 246 10.33 -0.88 -11.58
N VAL A 247 10.26 -2.03 -10.93
CA VAL A 247 10.82 -2.23 -9.59
C VAL A 247 12.31 -2.49 -9.71
N ALA A 248 13.08 -1.88 -8.82
CA ALA A 248 14.51 -2.08 -8.71
C ALA A 248 14.87 -2.48 -7.29
N LYS A 249 15.92 -3.30 -7.18
CA LYS A 249 16.40 -3.87 -5.93
C LYS A 249 17.85 -3.48 -5.69
N ARG A 250 18.19 -3.29 -4.42
CA ARG A 250 19.56 -3.21 -3.92
C ARG A 250 19.73 -4.16 -2.74
N ALA A 251 20.97 -4.57 -2.45
CA ALA A 251 21.26 -5.42 -1.30
C ALA A 251 20.80 -4.77 0.02
N LEU A 252 20.41 -5.61 0.98
CA LEU A 252 20.00 -5.16 2.31
C LEU A 252 21.15 -4.38 2.96
N ASN A 253 20.83 -3.25 3.61
CA ASN A 253 21.81 -2.36 4.25
C ASN A 253 22.93 -1.80 3.35
N ALA A 254 22.81 -1.88 2.02
CA ALA A 254 23.78 -1.29 1.12
C ALA A 254 23.94 0.21 1.35
N THR A 255 25.17 0.64 1.60
CA THR A 255 25.56 2.06 1.76
C THR A 255 26.15 2.64 0.47
N SER A 256 26.54 1.80 -0.48
CA SER A 256 27.08 2.15 -1.79
C SER A 256 26.45 1.29 -2.90
N GLY A 257 26.70 1.66 -4.15
CA GLY A 257 26.14 0.98 -5.32
C GLY A 257 24.73 1.43 -5.69
N GLN A 258 24.36 1.13 -6.94
CA GLN A 258 23.08 1.52 -7.52
C GLN A 258 21.99 0.46 -7.28
N PHE A 259 20.74 0.90 -7.28
CA PHE A 259 19.61 0.01 -7.47
C PHE A 259 19.68 -0.62 -8.85
N THR A 260 19.46 -1.92 -8.93
CA THR A 260 19.42 -2.65 -10.20
C THR A 260 17.97 -3.00 -10.50
N PRO A 261 17.42 -2.64 -11.69
CA PRO A 261 16.09 -3.09 -12.09
C PRO A 261 15.98 -4.61 -11.98
N LEU A 262 14.87 -5.09 -11.42
CA LEU A 262 14.59 -6.53 -11.45
C LEU A 262 14.35 -6.97 -12.89
N ASN A 263 14.44 -8.28 -13.15
CA ASN A 263 14.26 -8.82 -14.50
C ASN A 263 12.92 -8.31 -15.10
N PRO A 264 12.94 -7.56 -16.21
CA PRO A 264 11.73 -7.04 -16.84
C PRO A 264 10.72 -8.11 -17.22
N ASP A 265 11.20 -9.30 -17.62
CA ASP A 265 10.33 -10.41 -18.06
C ASP A 265 9.52 -11.03 -16.91
N LEU A 266 9.94 -10.75 -15.67
CA LEU A 266 9.24 -11.18 -14.47
C LEU A 266 8.29 -10.10 -13.94
N GLN A 267 8.25 -8.92 -14.57
CA GLN A 267 7.47 -7.78 -14.11
C GLN A 267 6.29 -7.49 -15.05
N THR A 268 5.11 -7.35 -14.48
CA THR A 268 3.89 -6.94 -15.22
C THR A 268 3.22 -5.81 -14.48
N VAL A 269 3.08 -4.65 -15.13
CA VAL A 269 2.33 -3.52 -14.57
C VAL A 269 0.84 -3.75 -14.82
N ARG A 270 0.10 -3.93 -13.73
CA ARG A 270 -1.36 -4.00 -13.72
C ARG A 270 -1.91 -2.62 -13.40
N GLU A 271 -2.45 -1.97 -14.41
CA GLU A 271 -3.15 -0.70 -14.27
C GLU A 271 -4.57 -0.91 -13.72
N LEU A 272 -5.36 0.17 -13.63
CA LEU A 272 -6.71 0.22 -13.04
C LEU A 272 -7.51 -1.09 -13.16
N PRO A 273 -8.17 -1.54 -12.08
CA PRO A 273 -8.32 -0.87 -10.78
C PRO A 273 -7.18 -1.14 -9.77
N GLU A 274 -6.18 -1.95 -10.13
CA GLU A 274 -5.21 -2.46 -9.14
C GLU A 274 -4.07 -1.48 -8.84
N ASP A 275 -3.55 -0.79 -9.87
CA ASP A 275 -2.35 0.05 -9.82
C ASP A 275 -1.18 -0.62 -9.05
N ARG A 276 -0.79 -1.81 -9.54
CA ARG A 276 0.32 -2.61 -8.98
C ARG A 276 1.32 -3.06 -10.04
N ILE A 277 2.56 -3.28 -9.63
CA ILE A 277 3.56 -4.01 -10.40
C ILE A 277 3.67 -5.41 -9.82
N GLN A 278 3.23 -6.41 -10.58
CA GLN A 278 3.41 -7.82 -10.25
C GLN A 278 4.83 -8.25 -10.61
N ILE A 279 5.48 -8.95 -9.71
CA ILE A 279 6.82 -9.52 -9.89
C ILE A 279 6.75 -11.00 -9.56
N GLN A 280 7.03 -11.86 -10.54
CA GLN A 280 7.02 -13.31 -10.38
C GLN A 280 8.42 -13.88 -10.14
N GLY A 281 8.50 -15.09 -9.59
CA GLY A 281 9.76 -15.82 -9.47
C GLY A 281 10.81 -15.16 -8.57
N VAL A 282 10.37 -14.36 -7.59
CA VAL A 282 11.27 -13.74 -6.61
C VAL A 282 11.81 -14.84 -5.71
N ASN A 283 13.11 -15.14 -5.86
CA ASN A 283 13.73 -16.25 -5.14
C ASN A 283 14.48 -15.85 -3.86
N ARG A 284 14.60 -14.54 -3.60
CA ARG A 284 15.19 -13.94 -2.38
C ARG A 284 14.50 -12.62 -2.06
N LEU A 285 13.91 -12.53 -0.86
CA LEU A 285 13.15 -11.33 -0.44
C LEU A 285 14.04 -10.22 0.08
N ASP A 286 15.13 -10.55 0.78
CA ASP A 286 15.96 -9.56 1.45
C ASP A 286 16.52 -8.51 0.49
N GLY A 287 16.33 -7.24 0.83
CA GLY A 287 16.83 -6.14 0.04
C GLY A 287 16.08 -4.83 0.27
N GLN A 288 16.57 -3.81 -0.42
CA GLN A 288 15.93 -2.51 -0.52
C GLN A 288 15.24 -2.43 -1.88
N TYR A 289 13.97 -2.03 -1.91
CA TYR A 289 13.16 -1.97 -3.13
C TYR A 289 12.64 -0.56 -3.34
N ILE A 290 12.64 -0.13 -4.61
CA ILE A 290 12.06 1.14 -5.06
C ILE A 290 11.33 0.93 -6.39
N ILE A 291 10.44 1.85 -6.73
CA ILE A 291 9.87 1.96 -8.07
C ILE A 291 10.65 3.04 -8.81
N LEU A 292 11.27 2.67 -9.93
CA LEU A 292 11.89 3.60 -10.86
C LEU A 292 10.88 4.07 -11.90
N VAL A 293 10.90 5.37 -12.17
CA VAL A 293 10.29 5.98 -13.34
C VAL A 293 11.38 6.14 -14.39
N THR A 294 11.22 5.41 -15.49
CA THR A 294 12.15 5.41 -16.64
C THR A 294 11.65 6.32 -17.75
N GLN A 295 12.43 6.43 -18.83
CA GLN A 295 11.93 7.00 -20.07
C GLN A 295 10.85 6.09 -20.65
N PRO A 296 9.79 6.62 -21.29
CA PRO A 296 8.74 5.80 -21.85
C PRO A 296 9.31 4.84 -22.89
N LYS A 297 8.98 3.56 -22.73
CA LYS A 297 9.27 2.52 -23.72
C LYS A 297 8.26 2.58 -24.85
N ALA A 298 8.70 2.20 -26.05
CA ALA A 298 7.76 1.78 -27.09
C ALA A 298 6.96 0.58 -26.56
N VAL A 299 5.66 0.53 -26.88
CA VAL A 299 4.79 -0.59 -26.49
C VAL A 299 5.43 -1.90 -26.98
N GLY A 300 5.77 -2.80 -26.06
CA GLY A 300 6.39 -4.10 -26.36
C GLY A 300 7.93 -4.18 -26.31
N ALA A 301 8.65 -3.12 -25.93
CA ALA A 301 10.11 -3.17 -25.80
C ALA A 301 10.59 -3.62 -24.40
N THR A 302 11.52 -4.56 -24.31
CA THR A 302 12.22 -4.96 -23.08
C THR A 302 13.44 -4.05 -22.80
N ILE A 303 13.81 -3.88 -21.53
CA ILE A 303 15.02 -3.12 -21.16
C ILE A 303 16.23 -3.95 -21.61
N PRO A 304 17.24 -3.36 -22.27
CA PRO A 304 18.49 -4.05 -22.52
C PRO A 304 19.06 -4.54 -21.19
N ALA A 305 19.35 -5.84 -21.09
CA ALA A 305 20.10 -6.37 -19.95
C ALA A 305 21.35 -5.51 -19.73
N ALA A 306 21.66 -5.17 -18.48
CA ALA A 306 22.89 -4.48 -18.15
C ALA A 306 24.07 -5.22 -18.82
N PRO A 307 25.03 -4.51 -19.43
CA PRO A 307 26.13 -5.17 -20.10
C PRO A 307 26.85 -6.08 -19.11
N ASN A 308 26.88 -7.38 -19.42
CA ASN A 308 27.76 -8.32 -18.74
C ASN A 308 29.18 -7.77 -18.86
N ILE A 309 29.76 -7.31 -17.76
CA ILE A 309 31.19 -7.05 -17.70
C ILE A 309 31.86 -8.42 -17.80
N ILE A 310 32.21 -8.80 -19.02
CA ILE A 310 33.13 -9.91 -19.25
C ILE A 310 34.46 -9.45 -18.66
N ALA A 311 34.86 -10.06 -17.55
CA ALA A 311 36.20 -9.93 -17.01
C ALA A 311 37.19 -10.33 -18.12
N GLY A 312 37.88 -9.34 -18.68
CA GLY A 312 38.94 -9.53 -19.66
C GLY A 312 40.12 -10.25 -19.01
N GLY A 313 40.09 -11.58 -19.05
CA GLY A 313 41.28 -12.40 -18.89
C GLY A 313 42.09 -12.33 -20.18
N GLY A 314 43.05 -11.42 -20.23
CA GLY A 314 44.07 -11.35 -21.27
C GLY A 314 45.44 -11.59 -20.66
N MET A 315 45.90 -12.84 -20.69
CA MET A 315 47.31 -13.20 -20.54
C MET A 315 48.10 -12.55 -21.68
N VAL A 316 49.22 -11.91 -21.35
CA VAL A 316 50.30 -11.67 -22.31
C VAL A 316 51.58 -12.25 -21.70
N THR A 317 52.18 -13.14 -22.49
CA THR A 317 53.48 -13.79 -22.34
C THR A 317 54.62 -12.80 -22.18
#